data_AF-A0A382CQS4-F1
#
_entry.id   AF-A0A382CQS4-F1
#
_cell.length_a   1.000
_cell.length_b   1.000
_cell.length_c   1.000
_cell.angle_alpha   90.00
_cell.angle_beta   90.00
_cell.angle_gamma   90.00
#
_symmetry.space_group_name_H-M   'P 1'
#
loop_
_entity.id
_entity.type
_entity.pdbx_description
1 polymer ?
#
loop_
_entity_poly.entity_id
_entity_poly.type
_entity_poly.pdbx_seq_one_letter_code
_entity_poly.pdbx_strand_id
1 'polypeptide(L)'
;MQDPAAYAAVRPVVYADHAVLTDVIRFLDLSIDLHPITSTQQGHFNPGCIDFIDCGVLDAPAPLGQIGADGGRAGYTYLDRAIDAALAHELDGLATAPLNKESLQAAKVPFIDHTAVLKARAAHREPMTLFVAKTLKVFFLTRHISFREISDAITKNLILDA
;
A
#
# COMPACT_ATOMS: atom_id res chain seq x y z
N MET A 1 3.22 -10.33 10.93
CA MET A 1 3.19 -11.61 10.19
C MET A 1 3.56 -12.82 11.07
N GLN A 2 3.37 -12.72 12.40
CA GLN A 2 3.52 -13.84 13.32
C GLN A 2 2.23 -14.12 14.12
N ASP A 3 1.21 -13.26 13.98
CA ASP A 3 -0.09 -13.42 14.64
C ASP A 3 -0.95 -14.45 13.88
N PRO A 4 -1.25 -15.62 14.46
CA PRO A 4 -2.06 -16.64 13.81
C PRO A 4 -3.49 -16.17 13.49
N ALA A 5 -4.04 -15.24 14.29
CA ALA A 5 -5.40 -14.74 14.05
C ALA A 5 -5.47 -13.93 12.75
N ALA A 6 -4.39 -13.25 12.35
CA ALA A 6 -4.32 -12.56 11.08
C ALA A 6 -4.37 -13.55 9.90
N TYR A 7 -3.62 -14.64 9.97
CA TYR A 7 -3.59 -15.66 8.91
C TYR A 7 -4.88 -16.50 8.82
N ALA A 8 -5.67 -16.54 9.89
CA ALA A 8 -7.02 -17.12 9.83
C ALA A 8 -8.00 -16.24 9.01
N ALA A 9 -7.75 -14.93 8.91
CA ALA A 9 -8.62 -13.98 8.21
C ALA A 9 -8.14 -13.63 6.81
N VAL A 10 -6.84 -13.64 6.56
CA VAL A 10 -6.23 -13.25 5.27
C VAL A 10 -5.07 -14.14 4.88
N ARG A 11 -4.80 -14.22 3.57
CA ARG A 11 -3.62 -14.87 2.98
C ARG A 11 -2.70 -13.76 2.44
N PRO A 12 -1.79 -13.21 3.26
CA PRO A 12 -1.02 -12.03 2.87
C PRO A 12 0.08 -12.39 1.87
N VAL A 13 0.25 -11.53 0.86
CA VAL A 13 1.40 -11.54 -0.06
C VAL A 13 2.03 -10.15 -0.02
N VAL A 14 3.35 -10.08 0.15
CA VAL A 14 4.08 -8.81 0.19
C VAL A 14 4.70 -8.51 -1.17
N TYR A 15 4.51 -7.29 -1.67
CA TYR A 15 5.24 -6.78 -2.84
C TYR A 15 6.39 -5.91 -2.32
N ALA A 16 7.62 -6.37 -2.49
CA ALA A 16 8.83 -5.69 -2.02
C ALA A 16 10.07 -6.29 -2.71
N ASP A 17 11.23 -5.67 -2.52
CA ASP A 17 12.50 -6.26 -2.90
C ASP A 17 13.05 -7.19 -1.80
N HIS A 18 13.63 -8.32 -2.20
CA HIS A 18 14.25 -9.27 -1.27
C HIS A 18 15.34 -8.61 -0.40
N ALA A 19 16.15 -7.72 -0.99
CA ALA A 19 17.21 -7.00 -0.28
C ALA A 19 16.66 -6.14 0.87
N VAL A 20 15.51 -5.50 0.66
CA VAL A 20 14.85 -4.65 1.66
C VAL A 20 14.27 -5.50 2.79
N LEU A 21 13.56 -6.59 2.47
CA LEU A 21 12.99 -7.48 3.48
C LEU A 21 14.09 -8.11 4.36
N THR A 22 15.17 -8.57 3.72
CA THR A 22 16.33 -9.16 4.42
C THR A 22 16.98 -8.16 5.38
N ASP A 23 17.16 -6.91 4.95
CA ASP A 23 17.75 -5.86 5.76
C ASP A 23 16.86 -5.51 6.96
N VAL A 24 15.55 -5.37 6.75
CA VAL A 24 14.59 -5.07 7.82
C VAL A 24 14.51 -6.19 8.85
N ILE A 25 14.47 -7.46 8.43
CA ILE A 25 14.47 -8.63 9.33
C ILE A 25 15.71 -8.62 10.22
N ARG A 26 16.88 -8.35 9.63
CA ARG A 26 18.14 -8.24 10.38
C ARG A 26 18.14 -7.05 11.33
N PHE A 27 17.71 -5.88 10.86
CA PHE A 27 17.69 -4.64 11.64
C PHE A 27 16.77 -4.75 12.87
N LEU A 28 15.64 -5.42 12.72
CA LEU A 28 14.66 -5.63 13.79
C LEU A 28 14.91 -6.89 14.64
N ASP A 29 15.97 -7.65 14.34
CA ASP A 29 16.30 -8.93 14.99
C ASP A 29 15.11 -9.92 15.03
N LEU A 30 14.47 -10.10 13.88
CA LEU A 30 13.28 -10.93 13.75
C LEU A 30 13.62 -12.35 13.31
N SER A 31 13.05 -13.35 13.98
CA SER A 31 13.03 -14.74 13.52
C SER A 31 11.85 -14.97 12.56
N ILE A 32 12.02 -14.57 11.29
CA ILE A 32 11.02 -14.72 10.23
C ILE A 32 11.70 -15.23 8.95
N ASP A 33 11.09 -16.23 8.32
CA ASP A 33 11.55 -16.75 7.04
C ASP A 33 10.97 -15.96 5.86
N LEU A 34 11.73 -15.87 4.77
CA LEU A 34 11.28 -15.29 3.50
C LEU A 34 11.03 -16.40 2.49
N HIS A 35 9.85 -16.39 1.88
CA HIS A 35 9.48 -17.31 0.81
C HIS A 35 9.16 -16.53 -0.47
N PRO A 36 10.09 -16.48 -1.43
CA PRO A 36 9.84 -15.82 -2.71
C PRO A 36 8.83 -16.64 -3.52
N ILE A 37 7.78 -15.98 -3.99
CA ILE A 37 6.78 -16.56 -4.88
C ILE A 37 6.76 -15.81 -6.22
N THR A 38 6.23 -16.47 -7.26
CA THR A 38 6.05 -15.86 -8.60
C THR A 38 4.58 -15.61 -8.92
N SER A 39 3.67 -16.24 -8.16
CA SER A 39 2.23 -16.05 -8.25
C SER A 39 1.64 -16.07 -6.85
N THR A 40 0.59 -15.27 -6.62
CA THR A 40 -0.10 -15.20 -5.33
C THR A 40 -0.67 -16.54 -4.86
N GLN A 41 -0.86 -17.51 -5.77
CA GLN A 41 -1.39 -18.84 -5.42
C GLN A 41 -0.33 -19.79 -4.82
N GLN A 42 0.95 -19.45 -4.93
CA GLN A 42 2.07 -20.30 -4.47
C GLN A 42 2.44 -20.08 -3.00
N GLY A 43 1.78 -19.13 -2.32
CA GLY A 43 2.08 -18.80 -0.93
C GLY A 43 1.82 -19.97 0.03
N HIS A 44 2.68 -20.10 1.03
CA HIS A 44 2.46 -21.05 2.13
C HIS A 44 1.45 -20.53 3.15
N PHE A 45 1.36 -19.21 3.33
CA PHE A 45 0.48 -18.52 4.25
C PHE A 45 0.60 -19.02 5.70
N ASN A 46 1.84 -19.28 6.11
CA ASN A 46 2.14 -19.75 7.46
C ASN A 46 2.67 -18.60 8.33
N PRO A 47 2.20 -18.46 9.58
CA PRO A 47 2.78 -17.51 10.52
C PRO A 47 4.29 -17.73 10.68
N GLY A 48 5.05 -16.63 10.72
CA GLY A 48 6.52 -16.68 10.80
C GLY A 48 7.23 -16.84 9.46
N CYS A 49 6.49 -16.95 8.35
CA CYS A 49 7.03 -16.91 6.99
C CYS A 49 6.31 -15.83 6.15
N ILE A 50 7.07 -15.02 5.43
CA ILE A 50 6.55 -14.00 4.53
C ILE A 50 6.60 -14.52 3.11
N ASP A 51 5.43 -14.79 2.54
CA ASP A 51 5.28 -14.97 1.10
C ASP A 51 5.39 -13.60 0.41
N PHE A 52 6.33 -13.44 -0.51
CA PHE A 52 6.55 -12.17 -1.18
C PHE A 52 6.84 -12.31 -2.67
N ILE A 53 6.39 -11.33 -3.45
CA ILE A 53 6.74 -11.14 -4.86
C ILE A 53 7.93 -10.19 -4.91
N ASP A 54 9.09 -10.69 -5.31
CA ASP A 54 10.28 -9.85 -5.50
C ASP A 54 10.06 -8.86 -6.64
N CYS A 55 10.21 -7.58 -6.32
CA CYS A 55 9.99 -6.50 -7.26
C CYS A 55 11.23 -6.17 -8.10
N GLY A 56 12.42 -6.57 -7.66
CA GLY A 56 13.69 -6.43 -8.37
C GLY A 56 14.09 -4.97 -8.66
N VAL A 57 13.68 -4.01 -7.83
CA VAL A 57 13.96 -2.58 -8.08
C VAL A 57 15.30 -2.14 -7.49
N LEU A 58 15.65 -2.67 -6.33
CA LEU A 58 16.83 -2.32 -5.55
C LEU A 58 17.71 -3.55 -5.34
N ASP A 59 18.98 -3.43 -5.75
CA ASP A 59 20.01 -4.44 -5.45
C ASP A 59 20.48 -4.39 -3.99
N ALA A 60 20.24 -3.26 -3.30
CA ALA A 60 20.57 -3.03 -1.89
C ALA A 60 19.53 -2.10 -1.25
N PRO A 61 19.25 -2.22 0.06
CA PRO A 61 18.28 -1.37 0.74
C PRO A 61 18.67 0.11 0.66
N ALA A 62 17.67 0.97 0.45
CA ALA A 62 17.87 2.42 0.54
C ALA A 62 18.19 2.84 1.99
N PRO A 63 18.98 3.91 2.22
CA PRO A 63 19.30 4.38 3.57
C PRO A 63 18.05 4.72 4.38
N LEU A 64 17.93 4.14 5.57
CA LEU A 64 16.79 4.37 6.46
C LEU A 64 16.73 5.84 6.92
N GLY A 65 15.51 6.38 6.92
CA GLY A 65 15.23 7.74 7.40
C GLY A 65 15.70 8.86 6.46
N GLN A 66 16.17 8.54 5.25
CA GLN A 66 16.63 9.53 4.27
C GLN A 66 15.70 9.60 3.07
N ILE A 67 15.44 10.82 2.59
CA ILE A 67 14.71 11.05 1.34
C ILE A 67 15.63 10.65 0.18
N GLY A 68 15.12 9.84 -0.74
CA GLY A 68 15.91 9.37 -1.88
C GLY A 68 15.04 8.88 -3.04
N ALA A 69 15.56 9.06 -4.25
CA ALA A 69 14.91 8.60 -5.48
C ALA A 69 14.75 7.07 -5.53
N ASP A 70 15.66 6.32 -4.92
CA ASP A 70 15.60 4.86 -4.89
C ASP A 70 14.42 4.35 -4.06
N GLY A 71 14.23 4.88 -2.85
CA GLY A 71 13.08 4.55 -2.00
C GLY A 71 11.74 4.97 -2.64
N GLY A 72 11.71 6.13 -3.31
CA GLY A 72 10.54 6.57 -4.08
C GLY A 72 10.21 5.64 -5.25
N ARG A 73 11.21 5.27 -6.05
CA ARG A 73 11.06 4.38 -7.21
C ARG A 73 10.61 2.98 -6.78
N ALA A 74 11.25 2.42 -5.75
CA ALA A 74 10.90 1.13 -5.20
C ALA A 74 9.47 1.12 -4.66
N GLY A 75 9.14 2.05 -3.77
CA GLY A 75 7.80 2.15 -3.18
C GLY A 75 6.68 2.34 -4.22
N TYR A 76 6.90 3.18 -5.23
CA TYR A 76 5.96 3.31 -6.34
C TYR A 76 5.80 2.00 -7.12
N THR A 77 6.91 1.33 -7.46
CA THR A 77 6.88 0.08 -8.23
C THR A 77 6.16 -1.03 -7.48
N TYR A 78 6.35 -1.14 -6.16
CA TYR A 78 5.65 -2.13 -5.34
C TYR A 78 4.14 -1.91 -5.39
N LEU A 79 3.72 -0.65 -5.22
CA LEU A 79 2.31 -0.25 -5.31
C LEU A 79 1.76 -0.54 -6.71
N ASP A 80 2.50 -0.19 -7.76
CA ASP A 80 2.07 -0.36 -9.14
C ASP A 80 1.84 -1.83 -9.50
N ARG A 81 2.79 -2.70 -9.13
CA ARG A 81 2.68 -4.16 -9.33
C ARG A 81 1.54 -4.77 -8.52
N ALA A 82 1.32 -4.30 -7.30
CA ALA A 82 0.20 -4.78 -6.48
C ALA A 82 -1.16 -4.33 -7.05
N ILE A 83 -1.24 -3.11 -7.63
CA ILE A 83 -2.42 -2.64 -8.35
C ILE A 83 -2.70 -3.53 -9.56
N ASP A 84 -1.67 -3.90 -10.33
CA ASP A 84 -1.84 -4.79 -11.48
C ASP A 84 -2.41 -6.15 -11.08
N ALA A 85 -1.88 -6.75 -10.02
CA ALA A 85 -2.41 -8.01 -9.50
C ALA A 85 -3.86 -7.88 -8.99
N ALA A 86 -4.21 -6.78 -8.34
CA ALA A 86 -5.59 -6.52 -7.91
C ALA A 86 -6.55 -6.34 -9.09
N LEU A 87 -6.15 -5.60 -10.13
CA LEU A 87 -6.93 -5.42 -11.35
C LEU A 87 -7.05 -6.72 -12.16
N ALA A 88 -6.07 -7.62 -12.07
CA ALA A 88 -6.12 -8.96 -12.62
C ALA A 88 -6.93 -9.96 -11.78
N HIS A 89 -7.57 -9.51 -10.69
CA HIS A 89 -8.32 -10.34 -9.74
C HIS A 89 -7.49 -11.42 -9.04
N GLU A 90 -6.18 -11.23 -8.91
CA GLU A 90 -5.28 -12.11 -8.15
C GLU A 90 -5.25 -11.77 -6.65
N LEU A 91 -5.78 -10.60 -6.27
CA LEU A 91 -5.85 -10.09 -4.90
C LEU A 91 -7.27 -9.62 -4.58
N ASP A 92 -7.75 -9.94 -3.37
CA ASP A 92 -9.05 -9.48 -2.87
C ASP A 92 -9.01 -8.03 -2.35
N GLY A 93 -7.81 -7.50 -2.07
CA GLY A 93 -7.63 -6.15 -1.54
C GLY A 93 -6.16 -5.79 -1.34
N LEU A 94 -5.92 -4.50 -1.07
CA LEU A 94 -4.60 -3.94 -0.88
C LEU A 94 -4.48 -3.29 0.50
N ALA A 95 -3.37 -3.56 1.18
CA ALA A 95 -2.95 -2.85 2.38
C ALA A 95 -1.59 -2.19 2.10
N THR A 96 -1.58 -0.85 2.02
CA THR A 96 -0.37 -0.10 1.62
C THR A 96 0.44 0.35 2.83
N ALA A 97 1.72 0.05 2.85
CA ALA A 97 2.67 0.68 3.77
C ALA A 97 2.87 2.17 3.43
N PRO A 98 3.35 3.01 4.36
CA PRO A 98 3.57 4.43 4.09
C PRO A 98 4.56 4.70 2.96
N LEU A 99 4.32 5.75 2.17
CA LEU A 99 5.24 6.30 1.17
C LEU A 99 5.53 7.77 1.48
N ASN A 100 6.75 8.21 1.18
CA ASN A 100 7.18 9.59 1.38
C ASN A 100 7.03 10.40 0.07
N LYS A 101 6.27 11.51 0.12
CA LYS A 101 5.96 12.36 -1.05
C LYS A 101 7.20 12.94 -1.72
N GLU A 102 8.17 13.38 -0.93
CA GLU A 102 9.42 13.98 -1.43
C GLU A 102 10.29 12.93 -2.13
N SER A 103 10.28 11.69 -1.66
CA SER A 103 10.98 10.57 -2.30
C SER A 103 10.34 10.19 -3.62
N LEU A 104 9.00 10.19 -3.72
CA LEU A 104 8.28 10.02 -4.99
C LEU A 104 8.66 11.12 -5.99
N GLN A 105 8.72 12.37 -5.54
CA GLN A 105 9.14 13.50 -6.38
C GLN A 105 10.61 13.38 -6.81
N ALA A 106 11.51 12.99 -5.91
CA ALA A 106 12.91 12.75 -6.22
C ALA A 106 13.08 11.63 -7.27
N ALA A 107 12.23 10.62 -7.21
CA ALA A 107 12.13 9.54 -8.19
C ALA A 107 11.42 9.96 -9.50
N LYS A 108 10.95 11.21 -9.61
CA LYS A 108 10.17 11.74 -10.74
C LYS A 108 8.91 10.93 -11.04
N VAL A 109 8.30 10.35 -10.02
CA VAL A 109 7.00 9.68 -10.13
C VAL A 109 5.93 10.75 -10.42
N PRO A 110 5.04 10.55 -11.40
CA PRO A 110 4.06 11.57 -11.81
C PRO A 110 2.89 11.75 -10.82
N PHE A 111 2.97 11.12 -9.64
CA PHE A 111 1.92 11.11 -8.64
C PHE A 111 2.48 11.56 -7.29
N ILE A 112 1.67 12.35 -6.57
CA ILE A 112 2.09 12.93 -5.28
C ILE A 112 1.91 11.98 -4.09
N ASP A 113 1.01 11.00 -4.19
CA ASP A 113 0.72 10.00 -3.15
C ASP A 113 -0.06 8.79 -3.68
N HIS A 114 -0.30 7.82 -2.80
CA HIS A 114 -1.08 6.61 -3.07
C HIS A 114 -2.47 6.88 -3.64
N THR A 115 -3.18 7.89 -3.13
CA THR A 115 -4.56 8.16 -3.56
C THR A 115 -4.56 8.63 -5.00
N ALA A 116 -3.59 9.47 -5.38
CA ALA A 116 -3.42 9.89 -6.77
C ALA A 116 -3.09 8.71 -7.70
N VAL A 117 -2.21 7.78 -7.29
CA VAL A 117 -1.86 6.58 -8.07
C VAL A 117 -3.09 5.68 -8.26
N LEU A 118 -3.74 5.29 -7.15
CA LEU A 118 -4.90 4.41 -7.17
C LEU A 118 -6.07 5.01 -7.96
N LYS A 119 -6.29 6.32 -7.81
CA LYS A 119 -7.31 7.03 -8.59
C LYS A 119 -7.02 6.95 -10.08
N ALA A 120 -5.80 7.22 -10.50
CA ALA A 120 -5.42 7.21 -11.91
C ALA A 120 -5.48 5.81 -12.53
N ARG A 121 -5.14 4.76 -11.77
CA ARG A 121 -5.03 3.39 -12.29
C ARG A 121 -6.31 2.58 -12.18
N ALA A 122 -7.08 2.73 -11.11
CA ALA A 122 -8.11 1.76 -10.72
C ALA A 122 -9.49 2.37 -10.46
N ALA A 123 -9.61 3.68 -10.32
CA ALA A 123 -10.87 4.27 -9.89
C ALA A 123 -11.81 4.60 -11.06
N HIS A 124 -13.01 4.02 -11.03
CA HIS A 124 -14.11 4.39 -11.92
C HIS A 124 -14.95 5.57 -11.41
N ARG A 125 -14.84 5.88 -10.10
CA ARG A 125 -15.52 6.95 -9.39
C ARG A 125 -14.53 7.65 -8.46
N GLU A 126 -14.91 8.80 -7.90
CA GLU A 126 -14.04 9.51 -6.96
C GLU A 126 -13.82 8.66 -5.69
N PRO A 127 -12.56 8.37 -5.31
CA PRO A 127 -12.30 7.54 -4.14
C PRO A 127 -12.63 8.28 -2.84
N MET A 128 -13.37 7.61 -1.96
CA MET A 128 -13.80 8.12 -0.66
C MET A 128 -12.95 7.56 0.49
N THR A 129 -12.85 8.33 1.57
CA THR A 129 -12.23 7.87 2.81
C THR A 129 -13.31 7.34 3.76
N LEU A 130 -13.07 6.17 4.32
CA LEU A 130 -13.90 5.53 5.34
C LEU A 130 -13.03 5.16 6.53
N PHE A 131 -13.44 5.56 7.74
CA PHE A 131 -12.89 5.05 8.99
C PHE A 131 -13.82 3.98 9.55
N VAL A 132 -13.22 2.88 9.99
CA VAL A 132 -13.93 1.77 10.63
C VAL A 132 -13.34 1.54 12.01
N ALA A 133 -14.16 1.67 13.04
CA ALA A 133 -13.80 1.44 14.43
C ALA A 133 -14.84 0.51 15.07
N LYS A 134 -14.55 -0.80 15.09
CA LYS A 134 -15.48 -1.86 15.50
C LYS A 134 -16.78 -1.76 14.70
N THR A 135 -17.89 -1.36 15.33
CA THR A 135 -19.21 -1.22 14.71
C THR A 135 -19.44 0.17 14.09
N LEU A 136 -18.59 1.16 14.40
CA LEU A 136 -18.71 2.51 13.87
C LEU A 136 -18.05 2.61 12.50
N LYS A 137 -18.80 3.10 11.51
CA LYS A 137 -18.32 3.39 10.15
C LYS A 137 -18.54 4.87 9.86
N VAL A 138 -17.47 5.62 9.61
CA VAL A 138 -17.52 7.07 9.34
C VAL A 138 -16.93 7.33 7.97
N PHE A 139 -17.76 7.73 7.01
CA PHE A 139 -17.29 8.19 5.71
C PHE A 139 -17.15 9.72 5.72
N PHE A 140 -16.25 10.24 4.90
CA PHE A 140 -15.99 11.67 4.81
C PHE A 140 -16.52 12.21 3.48
N LEU A 141 -17.57 13.04 3.55
CA LEU A 141 -18.12 13.72 2.37
C LEU A 141 -17.14 14.78 1.83
N THR A 142 -16.42 15.46 2.72
CA THR A 142 -15.37 16.42 2.40
C THR A 142 -14.08 16.07 3.15
N ARG A 143 -12.90 16.31 2.55
CA ARG A 143 -11.59 16.00 3.14
C ARG A 143 -10.65 17.19 3.03
N HIS A 144 -9.84 17.44 4.05
CA HIS A 144 -8.74 18.42 4.07
C HIS A 144 -9.08 19.81 3.50
N ILE A 145 -10.29 20.33 3.78
CA ILE A 145 -10.69 21.70 3.45
C ILE A 145 -10.80 22.56 4.70
N SER A 146 -10.82 23.88 4.52
CA SER A 146 -11.07 24.82 5.61
C SER A 146 -12.49 24.62 6.16
N PHE A 147 -12.66 24.80 7.47
CA PHE A 147 -13.97 24.70 8.11
C PHE A 147 -15.00 25.64 7.50
N ARG A 148 -14.56 26.84 7.06
CA ARG A 148 -15.44 27.84 6.42
C ARG A 148 -16.01 27.34 5.09
N GLU A 149 -15.30 26.45 4.39
CA GLU A 149 -15.66 25.97 3.05
C GLU A 149 -16.65 24.80 3.10
N ILE A 150 -16.90 24.22 4.28
CA ILE A 150 -17.71 23.01 4.42
C ILE A 150 -19.15 23.23 3.95
N SER A 151 -19.80 24.34 4.36
CA SER A 151 -21.19 24.60 3.97
C SER A 151 -21.36 24.71 2.46
N ASP A 152 -20.37 25.33 1.80
CA ASP A 152 -20.42 25.62 0.37
C ASP A 152 -20.08 24.37 -0.46
N ALA A 153 -19.22 23.49 0.06
CA ALA A 153 -18.86 22.23 -0.57
C ALA A 153 -20.01 21.20 -0.57
N ILE A 154 -20.90 21.26 0.42
CA ILE A 154 -22.01 20.30 0.56
C ILE A 154 -23.13 20.63 -0.44
N THR A 155 -23.15 19.90 -1.55
CA THR A 155 -24.18 20.02 -2.59
C THR A 155 -24.99 18.72 -2.72
N LYS A 156 -26.20 18.81 -3.29
CA LYS A 156 -27.03 17.63 -3.56
C LYS A 156 -26.29 16.59 -4.41
N ASN A 157 -25.56 17.03 -5.44
CA ASN A 157 -24.82 16.13 -6.31
C ASN A 157 -23.70 15.42 -5.55
N LEU A 158 -22.92 16.15 -4.74
CA LEU A 158 -21.87 15.54 -3.92
C LEU A 158 -22.43 14.46 -2.98
N ILE A 159 -23.62 14.67 -2.41
CA ILE A 159 -24.28 13.69 -1.55
C ILE A 159 -24.75 12.45 -2.34
N LEU A 160 -25.22 12.62 -3.57
CA LEU A 160 -25.70 11.51 -4.42
C LEU A 160 -24.55 10.72 -5.07
N ASP A 161 -23.41 11.39 -5.31
CA ASP A 161 -22.23 10.79 -5.90
C ASP A 161 -21.39 10.01 -4.88
N ALA A 162 -21.53 10.33 -3.59
CA ALA A 162 -20.93 9.62 -2.45
C ALA A 162 -21.62 8.27 -2.19
#